data_AF-A0A1Z5SLX6-F1
#
_entry.id   AF-A0A1Z5SLX6-F1
#
_cell.length_a   1.000
_cell.length_b   1.000
_cell.length_c   1.000
_cell.angle_alpha   90.00
_cell.angle_beta   90.00
_cell.angle_gamma   90.00
#
_symmetry.space_group_name_H-M   'P 1'
#
loop_
_entity.id
_entity.type
_entity.pdbx_description
1 polymer ?
#
loop_
_entity_poly.entity_id
_entity_poly.type
_entity_poly.pdbx_seq_one_letter_code
_entity_poly.pdbx_strand_id
1 'polypeptide(L)'
;MSPSRSALRTKFGYLTDSRTGPKAGKAQGSPILARKSDTAQRAKENHIRASHCHPPHHSPSPPPPHPSSFGAVKMLSRFAPRALAAPTRYAPARKAFSPAVVRRSVTTDAASSHAEKSDVPSEDDKPFTVRLSDEAFETYELDPPPYTLETSKKELKQMYYDMVAVRRMEMAADRLYKEKKIRGFCHLSTGQEAVAAGIEHAIEKTDHLITAYRCHGFAMMRGGTVRSIIGELLGRRGGIAYGKGGSMHMFSTGFYGGNGIVGAQVPVGAGIGFANMYLGKPNVTLALYGDGAANQGQVFEAFNLAKLWNIPVIFGCENNKYGMGTSASRSSAMTEYYKRGQYIPGLKINGMDVLAVKAAVQYGKQWCKDGNGPLVYEYVTYRYGGHSMSDPGTTYRTREEIQRMRSTNDPIAGLKQKIIEWGVAEEEELKKIDKEARSHVDEEVAAAEAMPVPDPTPEVLYEDIYVRGSEPQFLRGRIPEENFYYPQRPLDETPPPTQTTP
;
A
#
# COMPACT_ATOMS: atom_id res chain seq x y z
N MET A 1 40.53 -15.66 26.28
CA MET A 1 40.02 -16.13 27.58
C MET A 1 38.51 -15.91 27.60
N SER A 2 37.73 -16.99 27.63
CA SER A 2 36.27 -16.99 27.84
C SER A 2 35.96 -16.85 29.34
N PRO A 3 34.78 -16.35 29.73
CA PRO A 3 33.74 -17.28 30.23
C PRO A 3 32.33 -16.91 29.71
N SER A 4 31.61 -17.84 29.07
CA SER A 4 30.69 -18.84 29.65
C SER A 4 29.31 -18.29 30.03
N ARG A 5 28.34 -18.58 29.15
CA ARG A 5 26.88 -18.43 29.32
C ARG A 5 26.34 -19.53 30.26
N SER A 6 25.37 -19.21 31.12
CA SER A 6 24.48 -20.21 31.73
C SER A 6 23.01 -19.86 31.45
N ALA A 7 22.31 -20.80 30.83
CA ALA A 7 20.88 -20.77 30.59
C ALA A 7 20.09 -21.29 31.80
N LEU A 8 18.98 -20.63 32.13
CA LEU A 8 17.96 -21.13 33.06
C LEU A 8 16.72 -21.49 32.23
N ARG A 9 16.50 -22.81 32.08
CA ARG A 9 15.25 -23.41 31.58
C ARG A 9 14.45 -23.87 32.79
N THR A 10 13.28 -23.29 33.01
CA THR A 10 12.32 -23.72 34.04
C THR A 10 11.40 -24.79 33.44
N LYS A 11 11.42 -26.00 34.02
CA LYS A 11 10.48 -27.10 33.73
C LYS A 11 9.17 -26.85 34.51
N PHE A 12 8.03 -26.90 33.84
CA PHE A 12 6.74 -27.13 34.49
C PHE A 12 6.31 -28.58 34.22
N GLY A 13 6.13 -29.34 35.30
CA GLY A 13 5.64 -30.71 35.28
C GLY A 13 4.12 -30.75 35.28
N TYR A 14 3.55 -31.58 34.40
CA TYR A 14 2.15 -31.98 34.43
C TYR A 14 1.99 -33.14 35.40
N LEU A 15 1.08 -32.99 36.37
CA LEU A 15 0.53 -34.10 37.17
C LEU A 15 -0.74 -34.60 36.50
N THR A 16 -0.76 -35.89 36.20
CA THR A 16 -1.93 -36.68 35.84
C THR A 16 -2.54 -37.26 37.11
N ASP A 17 -3.85 -37.12 37.29
CA ASP A 17 -4.63 -38.03 38.13
C ASP A 17 -6.03 -38.20 37.56
N SER A 18 -6.71 -39.22 38.07
CA SER A 18 -7.41 -40.25 37.33
C SER A 18 -8.88 -40.38 37.76
N ARG A 19 -9.66 -41.06 36.92
CA ARG A 19 -10.96 -41.72 37.19
C ARG A 19 -12.19 -40.81 37.34
N THR A 20 -13.17 -40.99 36.45
CA THR A 20 -14.37 -41.83 36.64
C THR A 20 -15.33 -41.68 35.45
N GLY A 21 -15.73 -42.79 34.82
CA GLY A 21 -16.96 -42.87 34.00
C GLY A 21 -18.23 -42.89 34.89
N PRO A 22 -19.46 -43.07 34.36
CA PRO A 22 -19.76 -44.05 33.31
C PRO A 22 -20.97 -43.75 32.37
N LYS A 23 -21.24 -44.75 31.51
CA LYS A 23 -22.52 -45.22 30.93
C LYS A 23 -22.95 -44.74 29.54
N ALA A 24 -22.84 -45.71 28.62
CA ALA A 24 -23.50 -45.81 27.33
C ALA A 24 -25.02 -46.04 27.46
N GLY A 25 -25.78 -45.44 26.54
CA GLY A 25 -27.16 -45.80 26.22
C GLY A 25 -27.28 -46.09 24.73
N LYS A 26 -27.57 -47.34 24.38
CA LYS A 26 -27.96 -47.79 23.04
C LYS A 26 -29.44 -47.49 22.82
N ALA A 27 -29.81 -47.01 21.64
CA ALA A 27 -31.14 -47.26 21.06
C ALA A 27 -31.03 -47.37 19.54
N GLN A 28 -31.51 -48.49 19.02
CA GLN A 28 -31.62 -48.83 17.60
C GLN A 28 -32.99 -48.41 17.05
N GLY A 29 -33.03 -48.09 15.75
CA GLY A 29 -34.04 -48.60 14.81
C GLY A 29 -35.29 -47.75 14.58
N SER A 30 -35.38 -47.11 13.41
CA SER A 30 -36.13 -47.61 12.23
C SER A 30 -36.66 -46.48 11.31
N PRO A 31 -36.91 -46.78 10.01
CA PRO A 31 -36.82 -45.81 8.91
C PRO A 31 -38.19 -45.43 8.33
N ILE A 32 -38.39 -44.18 7.90
CA ILE A 32 -39.54 -43.80 7.05
C ILE A 32 -39.15 -42.73 6.00
N LEU A 33 -39.15 -43.20 4.75
CA LEU A 33 -39.61 -42.59 3.49
C LEU A 33 -39.33 -41.13 3.11
N ALA A 34 -38.80 -41.03 1.90
CA ALA A 34 -38.75 -39.87 1.02
C ALA A 34 -40.10 -39.18 0.81
N ARG A 35 -40.07 -37.83 0.77
CA ARG A 35 -40.96 -37.03 -0.06
C ARG A 35 -40.18 -35.89 -0.72
N LYS A 36 -40.15 -35.92 -2.06
CA LYS A 36 -39.94 -34.75 -2.92
C LYS A 36 -41.24 -33.93 -2.90
N SER A 37 -41.15 -32.62 -2.68
CA SER A 37 -42.03 -31.62 -3.31
C SER A 37 -41.69 -30.19 -2.84
N ASP A 38 -41.42 -29.33 -3.82
CA ASP A 38 -41.77 -27.91 -3.91
C ASP A 38 -41.31 -26.92 -2.82
N THR A 39 -40.16 -26.31 -3.07
CA THR A 39 -39.88 -24.92 -2.63
C THR A 39 -39.36 -24.10 -3.79
N ALA A 40 -40.26 -23.74 -4.70
CA ALA A 40 -40.03 -22.74 -5.74
C ALA A 40 -41.12 -21.66 -5.70
N GLN A 41 -41.53 -21.20 -4.52
CA GLN A 41 -42.47 -20.07 -4.41
C GLN A 41 -42.41 -19.34 -3.07
N ARG A 42 -41.20 -19.02 -2.58
CA ARG A 42 -41.00 -18.16 -1.39
C ARG A 42 -39.80 -17.21 -1.47
N ALA A 43 -39.37 -16.87 -2.68
CA ALA A 43 -38.25 -15.94 -2.92
C ALA A 43 -38.66 -14.67 -3.70
N LYS A 44 -39.97 -14.35 -3.78
CA LYS A 44 -40.47 -13.18 -4.53
C LYS A 44 -41.21 -12.11 -3.70
N GLU A 45 -41.32 -12.24 -2.38
CA GLU A 45 -42.04 -11.25 -1.56
C GLU A 45 -41.17 -10.44 -0.58
N ASN A 46 -39.85 -10.66 -0.52
CA ASN A 46 -38.95 -9.85 0.30
C ASN A 46 -38.21 -8.74 -0.45
N HIS A 47 -38.59 -8.44 -1.70
CA HIS A 47 -37.91 -7.41 -2.51
C HIS A 47 -38.70 -6.12 -2.77
N ILE A 48 -39.81 -5.90 -2.07
CA ILE A 48 -40.55 -4.62 -2.12
C ILE A 48 -40.87 -4.18 -0.68
N ARG A 49 -39.84 -3.81 0.09
CA ARG A 49 -39.96 -3.00 1.33
C ARG A 49 -38.58 -2.57 1.82
N ALA A 50 -37.86 -1.82 0.98
CA ALA A 50 -36.65 -1.11 1.39
C ALA A 50 -36.52 0.19 0.59
N SER A 51 -37.58 0.98 0.57
CA SER A 51 -37.57 2.36 0.11
C SER A 51 -38.70 3.09 0.82
N HIS A 52 -38.32 4.05 1.66
CA HIS A 52 -39.11 5.04 2.42
C HIS A 52 -38.82 4.98 3.92
N CYS A 53 -37.72 5.63 4.31
CA CYS A 53 -37.58 6.19 5.65
C CYS A 53 -37.75 7.71 5.53
N HIS A 54 -38.79 8.25 6.17
CA HIS A 54 -38.95 9.69 6.41
C HIS A 54 -37.91 10.18 7.45
N PRO A 55 -37.51 11.46 7.40
CA PRO A 55 -36.55 12.02 8.35
C PRO A 55 -37.19 12.18 9.75
N PRO A 56 -36.40 12.09 10.84
CA PRO A 56 -36.93 12.35 12.17
C PRO A 56 -37.13 13.86 12.39
N HIS A 57 -38.22 14.19 13.06
CA HIS A 57 -38.56 15.54 13.52
C HIS A 57 -37.48 16.11 14.45
N HIS A 58 -36.99 17.31 14.14
CA HIS A 58 -36.16 18.12 15.03
C HIS A 58 -36.99 18.73 16.16
N SER A 59 -36.59 18.49 17.41
CA SER A 59 -36.97 19.29 18.57
C SER A 59 -35.90 20.37 18.80
N PRO A 60 -36.25 21.65 19.07
CA PRO A 60 -35.27 22.71 19.26
C PRO A 60 -34.61 22.63 20.64
N SER A 61 -33.29 22.79 20.67
CA SER A 61 -32.50 22.95 21.91
C SER A 61 -32.57 24.40 22.41
N PRO A 62 -32.47 24.67 23.73
CA PRO A 62 -32.56 26.02 24.28
C PRO A 62 -31.26 26.82 24.05
N PRO A 63 -31.32 28.18 24.06
CA PRO A 63 -30.16 29.02 23.81
C PRO A 63 -29.21 29.11 25.02
N PRO A 64 -27.91 29.45 24.81
CA PRO A 64 -26.94 29.59 25.90
C PRO A 64 -27.15 30.89 26.70
N PRO A 65 -26.67 30.96 27.96
CA PRO A 65 -26.85 32.15 28.79
C PRO A 65 -25.89 33.29 28.41
N HIS A 66 -26.39 34.51 28.51
CA HIS A 66 -25.63 35.76 28.37
C HIS A 66 -24.54 35.91 29.45
N PRO A 67 -23.38 36.52 29.14
CA PRO A 67 -22.43 36.92 30.16
C PRO A 67 -22.93 38.19 30.88
N SER A 68 -23.01 38.07 32.21
CA SER A 68 -23.30 39.13 33.16
C SER A 68 -22.19 40.19 33.19
N SER A 69 -22.65 41.44 33.32
CA SER A 69 -21.89 42.66 33.63
C SER A 69 -20.85 42.49 34.74
N PHE A 70 -19.61 42.94 34.49
CA PHE A 70 -18.70 43.38 35.55
C PHE A 70 -18.36 44.86 35.38
N GLY A 71 -18.49 45.57 36.49
CA GLY A 71 -18.55 47.02 36.58
C GLY A 71 -17.22 47.74 36.44
N ALA A 72 -17.38 49.03 36.14
CA ALA A 72 -16.32 50.02 36.13
C ALA A 72 -15.79 50.28 37.55
N VAL A 73 -14.46 50.36 37.67
CA VAL A 73 -13.80 51.16 38.72
C VAL A 73 -12.73 52.01 38.05
N LYS A 74 -12.98 53.33 38.02
CA LYS A 74 -11.98 54.36 37.79
C LYS A 74 -11.26 54.63 39.11
N MET A 75 -9.93 54.69 39.08
CA MET A 75 -9.20 55.58 39.98
C MET A 75 -7.99 56.17 39.26
N LEU A 76 -7.94 57.50 39.26
CA LEU A 76 -6.86 58.34 38.76
C LEU A 76 -5.68 58.33 39.73
N SER A 77 -4.45 58.36 39.23
CA SER A 77 -3.53 59.44 39.60
C SER A 77 -2.37 59.58 38.62
N ARG A 78 -2.00 60.84 38.40
CA ARG A 78 -0.97 61.38 37.51
C ARG A 78 0.43 61.00 38.02
N PHE A 79 1.42 60.92 37.13
CA PHE A 79 2.60 61.79 37.13
C PHE A 79 3.43 61.51 35.85
N ALA A 80 3.71 62.57 35.09
CA ALA A 80 4.72 62.59 34.02
C ALA A 80 6.02 63.16 34.59
N PRO A 81 7.19 62.90 33.96
CA PRO A 81 7.76 63.99 33.15
C PRO A 81 8.55 63.59 31.89
N ARG A 82 8.48 64.52 30.91
CA ARG A 82 9.49 65.03 29.96
C ARG A 82 10.56 64.10 29.33
N ALA A 83 10.36 63.86 28.03
CA ALA A 83 11.23 64.14 26.88
C ALA A 83 12.77 64.16 27.02
N LEU A 84 13.43 63.43 26.11
CA LEU A 84 14.64 63.85 25.40
C LEU A 84 14.67 63.19 24.01
N ALA A 85 14.72 64.02 22.97
CA ALA A 85 14.88 63.62 21.57
C ALA A 85 16.36 63.46 21.22
N ALA A 86 16.70 62.48 20.39
CA ALA A 86 17.99 62.36 19.72
C ALA A 86 17.79 61.92 18.25
N PRO A 87 18.62 62.39 17.31
CA PRO A 87 18.29 62.42 15.89
C PRO A 87 18.56 61.10 15.18
N THR A 88 17.64 60.70 14.32
CA THR A 88 17.79 59.62 13.34
C THR A 88 18.77 60.04 12.23
N ARG A 89 19.93 59.37 12.14
CA ARG A 89 20.77 59.40 10.94
C ARG A 89 20.22 58.39 9.93
N TYR A 90 19.69 58.89 8.81
CA TYR A 90 19.37 58.08 7.63
C TYR A 90 20.67 57.61 6.98
N ALA A 91 20.89 56.29 6.92
CA ALA A 91 21.85 55.68 6.00
C ALA A 91 21.07 55.07 4.82
N PRO A 92 21.55 55.21 3.57
CA PRO A 92 20.83 54.68 2.42
C PRO A 92 20.90 53.16 2.42
N ALA A 93 19.73 52.50 2.41
CA ALA A 93 19.63 51.06 2.26
C ALA A 93 20.19 50.66 0.87
N ARG A 94 21.34 49.97 0.86
CA ARG A 94 21.78 49.20 -0.31
C ARG A 94 20.71 48.14 -0.57
N LYS A 95 19.99 48.26 -1.69
CA LYS A 95 19.16 47.18 -2.21
C LYS A 95 20.08 46.01 -2.57
N ALA A 96 20.23 45.06 -1.65
CA ALA A 96 20.77 43.77 -1.98
C ALA A 96 19.74 43.07 -2.87
N PHE A 97 20.09 42.87 -4.14
CA PHE A 97 19.39 41.91 -4.98
C PHE A 97 19.67 40.52 -4.40
N SER A 98 18.75 40.01 -3.58
CA SER A 98 18.66 38.57 -3.36
C SER A 98 18.17 37.95 -4.67
N PRO A 99 18.92 37.05 -5.31
CA PRO A 99 18.38 36.31 -6.43
C PRO A 99 17.16 35.55 -5.89
N ALA A 100 16.03 35.66 -6.58
CA ALA A 100 14.88 34.83 -6.26
C ALA A 100 15.33 33.37 -6.38
N VAL A 101 15.46 32.67 -5.25
CA VAL A 101 15.63 31.23 -5.24
C VAL A 101 14.32 30.70 -5.81
N VAL A 102 14.32 30.37 -7.10
CA VAL A 102 13.22 29.66 -7.73
C VAL A 102 13.10 28.35 -6.98
N ARG A 103 12.08 28.25 -6.13
CA ARG A 103 11.80 27.06 -5.34
C ARG A 103 11.32 25.99 -6.33
N ARG A 104 12.24 25.16 -6.82
CA ARG A 104 11.95 24.04 -7.73
C ARG A 104 11.02 23.08 -6.99
N SER A 105 9.84 22.83 -7.54
CA SER A 105 8.84 21.94 -6.95
C SER A 105 8.80 20.64 -7.73
N VAL A 106 8.68 19.50 -7.03
CA VAL A 106 8.55 18.19 -7.68
C VAL A 106 7.41 18.19 -8.69
N THR A 107 7.72 17.78 -9.92
CA THR A 107 6.75 17.67 -11.02
C THR A 107 6.15 16.26 -11.09
N THR A 108 5.27 16.06 -12.06
CA THR A 108 4.73 14.75 -12.44
C THR A 108 5.15 14.37 -13.86
N ASP A 109 6.24 14.95 -14.37
CA ASP A 109 6.72 14.66 -15.72
C ASP A 109 7.38 13.27 -15.75
N ALA A 110 6.75 12.32 -16.45
CA ALA A 110 7.26 10.95 -16.56
C ALA A 110 8.47 10.82 -17.50
N ALA A 111 8.76 11.86 -18.30
CA ALA A 111 9.83 11.89 -19.30
C ALA A 111 10.89 12.96 -18.94
N SER A 112 11.24 13.04 -17.67
CA SER A 112 12.10 14.12 -17.15
C SER A 112 13.60 13.79 -17.12
N SER A 113 13.94 12.49 -17.09
CA SER A 113 15.32 12.01 -17.05
C SER A 113 16.05 12.16 -18.39
N HIS A 114 17.38 12.16 -18.38
CA HIS A 114 18.23 12.42 -19.54
C HIS A 114 19.48 11.54 -19.57
N ALA A 115 19.81 10.98 -20.74
CA ALA A 115 21.10 10.39 -21.06
C ALA A 115 21.46 10.76 -22.51
N GLU A 116 22.75 10.99 -22.76
CA GLU A 116 23.24 11.21 -24.12
C GLU A 116 23.29 9.86 -24.86
N LYS A 117 22.80 9.84 -26.11
CA LYS A 117 22.81 8.62 -26.93
C LYS A 117 24.23 8.06 -27.15
N SER A 118 25.25 8.91 -27.14
CA SER A 118 26.66 8.49 -27.23
C SER A 118 27.14 7.70 -26.01
N ASP A 119 26.51 7.89 -24.87
CA ASP A 119 26.92 7.30 -23.59
C ASP A 119 26.23 5.95 -23.35
N VAL A 120 25.19 5.63 -24.13
CA VAL A 120 24.47 4.36 -24.09
C VAL A 120 25.28 3.28 -24.82
N PRO A 121 25.73 2.22 -24.13
CA PRO A 121 26.49 1.14 -24.74
C PRO A 121 25.68 0.36 -25.76
N SER A 122 26.34 -0.33 -26.68
CA SER A 122 25.66 -1.23 -27.61
C SER A 122 25.12 -2.48 -26.89
N GLU A 123 25.86 -3.01 -25.91
CA GLU A 123 25.49 -4.21 -25.16
C GLU A 123 24.36 -3.96 -24.14
N ASP A 124 23.42 -4.91 -24.03
CA ASP A 124 22.21 -4.71 -23.23
C ASP A 124 22.44 -4.72 -21.71
N ASP A 125 23.41 -5.50 -21.24
CA ASP A 125 23.73 -5.66 -19.82
C ASP A 125 24.75 -4.63 -19.29
N LYS A 126 25.40 -3.85 -20.16
CA LYS A 126 26.44 -2.92 -19.74
C LYS A 126 25.82 -1.67 -19.10
N PRO A 127 26.26 -1.27 -17.89
CA PRO A 127 25.70 -0.11 -17.22
C PRO A 127 26.11 1.20 -17.89
N PHE A 128 25.24 2.20 -17.75
CA PHE A 128 25.48 3.60 -18.10
C PHE A 128 24.73 4.52 -17.15
N THR A 129 25.22 5.76 -17.08
CA THR A 129 24.67 6.79 -16.20
C THR A 129 23.52 7.54 -16.86
N VAL A 130 22.38 7.60 -16.17
CA VAL A 130 21.26 8.50 -16.50
C VAL A 130 21.26 9.66 -15.49
N ARG A 131 21.06 10.88 -15.98
CA ARG A 131 20.83 12.06 -15.13
C ARG A 131 19.33 12.28 -14.93
N LEU A 132 18.89 12.31 -13.68
CA LEU A 132 17.52 12.65 -13.31
C LEU A 132 17.29 14.15 -13.43
N SER A 133 16.03 14.55 -13.61
CA SER A 133 15.64 15.96 -13.57
C SER A 133 15.97 16.57 -12.20
N ASP A 134 16.39 17.84 -12.19
CA ASP A 134 16.56 18.62 -10.96
C ASP A 134 15.24 18.76 -10.16
N GLU A 135 14.09 18.47 -10.81
CA GLU A 135 12.74 18.47 -10.21
C GLU A 135 12.27 17.07 -9.80
N ALA A 136 13.13 16.05 -9.87
CA ALA A 136 12.80 14.70 -9.43
C ALA A 136 12.52 14.62 -7.92
N PHE A 137 13.18 15.49 -7.14
CA PHE A 137 13.19 15.45 -5.68
C PHE A 137 12.99 16.83 -5.03
N GLU A 138 12.34 16.85 -3.87
CA GLU A 138 12.32 17.97 -2.93
C GLU A 138 12.54 17.41 -1.51
N THR A 139 13.48 17.97 -0.77
CA THR A 139 13.98 17.40 0.49
C THR A 139 13.47 18.14 1.72
N TYR A 140 13.44 17.44 2.85
CA TYR A 140 13.17 17.98 4.18
C TYR A 140 14.08 17.32 5.22
N GLU A 141 14.95 18.11 5.85
CA GLU A 141 15.93 17.66 6.86
C GLU A 141 16.87 16.54 6.36
N LEU A 142 17.15 16.49 5.05
CA LEU A 142 18.17 15.63 4.42
C LEU A 142 18.80 16.29 3.20
N ASP A 143 20.01 15.85 2.88
CA ASP A 143 20.66 16.14 1.60
C ASP A 143 19.95 15.39 0.46
N PRO A 144 19.87 15.99 -0.74
CA PRO A 144 19.22 15.35 -1.87
C PRO A 144 19.93 14.05 -2.28
N PRO A 145 19.17 13.02 -2.71
CA PRO A 145 19.77 11.87 -3.37
C PRO A 145 20.60 12.29 -4.58
N PRO A 146 21.56 11.45 -5.03
CA PRO A 146 22.24 11.68 -6.29
C PRO A 146 21.24 11.82 -7.44
N TYR A 147 21.39 12.87 -8.25
CA TYR A 147 20.64 13.08 -9.49
C TYR A 147 21.21 12.26 -10.66
N THR A 148 22.02 11.26 -10.36
CA THR A 148 22.62 10.34 -11.33
C THR A 148 22.31 8.92 -10.88
N LEU A 149 21.92 8.09 -11.83
CA LEU A 149 21.52 6.71 -11.60
C LEU A 149 22.21 5.80 -12.62
N GLU A 150 22.85 4.75 -12.13
CA GLU A 150 23.32 3.67 -13.00
C GLU A 150 22.15 2.75 -13.38
N THR A 151 22.05 2.44 -14.66
CA THR A 151 21.06 1.52 -15.23
C THR A 151 21.66 0.79 -16.43
N SER A 152 20.98 -0.21 -16.96
CA SER A 152 21.32 -0.85 -18.24
C SER A 152 20.14 -0.81 -19.21
N LYS A 153 20.39 -1.09 -20.50
CA LYS A 153 19.32 -1.19 -21.50
C LYS A 153 18.33 -2.29 -21.12
N LYS A 154 18.84 -3.43 -20.64
CA LYS A 154 18.04 -4.55 -20.16
C LYS A 154 17.13 -4.16 -19.00
N GLU A 155 17.66 -3.42 -18.02
CA GLU A 155 16.87 -2.97 -16.87
C GLU A 155 15.75 -2.02 -17.31
N LEU A 156 16.03 -1.07 -18.20
CA LEU A 156 15.01 -0.16 -18.74
C LEU A 156 13.92 -0.90 -19.52
N LYS A 157 14.29 -1.88 -20.36
CA LYS A 157 13.35 -2.74 -21.09
C LYS A 157 12.50 -3.57 -20.11
N GLN A 158 13.09 -4.06 -19.02
CA GLN A 158 12.36 -4.82 -18.00
C GLN A 158 11.38 -3.93 -17.22
N MET A 159 11.79 -2.73 -16.76
CA MET A 159 10.87 -1.78 -16.13
C MET A 159 9.69 -1.42 -17.04
N TYR A 160 9.95 -1.24 -18.34
CA TYR A 160 8.90 -1.01 -19.33
C TYR A 160 7.94 -2.21 -19.42
N TYR A 161 8.46 -3.43 -19.56
CA TYR A 161 7.67 -4.66 -19.56
C TYR A 161 6.79 -4.76 -18.30
N ASP A 162 7.38 -4.56 -17.11
CA ASP A 162 6.71 -4.71 -15.82
C ASP A 162 5.54 -3.73 -15.68
N MET A 163 5.75 -2.46 -16.03
CA MET A 163 4.68 -1.47 -15.99
C MET A 163 3.57 -1.77 -17.00
N VAL A 164 3.90 -2.22 -18.22
CA VAL A 164 2.90 -2.66 -19.21
C VAL A 164 2.09 -3.85 -18.69
N ALA A 165 2.77 -4.82 -18.08
CA ALA A 165 2.13 -6.02 -17.56
C ALA A 165 1.18 -5.69 -16.38
N VAL A 166 1.59 -4.83 -15.45
CA VAL A 166 0.72 -4.31 -14.38
C VAL A 166 -0.49 -3.59 -14.97
N ARG A 167 -0.29 -2.68 -15.93
CA ARG A 167 -1.38 -1.96 -16.62
C ARG A 167 -2.36 -2.93 -17.26
N ARG A 168 -1.87 -3.96 -17.97
CA ARG A 168 -2.72 -4.96 -18.64
C ARG A 168 -3.50 -5.80 -17.64
N MET A 169 -2.87 -6.22 -16.53
CA MET A 169 -3.53 -6.98 -15.47
C MET A 169 -4.68 -6.18 -14.84
N GLU A 170 -4.44 -4.90 -14.54
CA GLU A 170 -5.48 -4.01 -13.99
C GLU A 170 -6.63 -3.77 -14.98
N MET A 171 -6.33 -3.65 -16.29
CA MET A 171 -7.35 -3.57 -17.33
C MET A 171 -8.17 -4.87 -17.47
N ALA A 172 -7.54 -6.03 -17.27
CA ALA A 172 -8.25 -7.31 -17.22
C ALA A 172 -9.16 -7.39 -15.98
N ALA A 173 -8.69 -6.94 -14.82
CA ALA A 173 -9.50 -6.86 -13.60
C ALA A 173 -10.71 -5.91 -13.77
N ASP A 174 -10.54 -4.75 -14.41
CA ASP A 174 -11.65 -3.85 -14.77
C ASP A 174 -12.72 -4.56 -15.62
N ARG A 175 -12.30 -5.26 -16.69
CA ARG A 175 -13.17 -6.04 -17.57
C ARG A 175 -13.92 -7.11 -16.80
N LEU A 176 -13.22 -7.95 -16.05
CA LEU A 176 -13.78 -9.06 -15.29
C LEU A 176 -14.75 -8.61 -14.20
N TYR A 177 -14.52 -7.43 -13.60
CA TYR A 177 -15.45 -6.83 -12.65
C TYR A 177 -16.75 -6.36 -13.35
N LYS A 178 -16.64 -5.73 -14.53
CA LYS A 178 -17.80 -5.32 -15.33
C LYS A 178 -18.62 -6.52 -15.81
N GLU A 179 -17.96 -7.64 -16.13
CA GLU A 179 -18.56 -8.94 -16.42
C GLU A 179 -19.17 -9.64 -15.18
N LYS A 180 -19.09 -9.03 -13.99
CA LYS A 180 -19.58 -9.57 -12.71
C LYS A 180 -18.89 -10.86 -12.24
N LYS A 181 -17.72 -11.17 -12.80
CA LYS A 181 -16.88 -12.30 -12.36
C LYS A 181 -16.07 -11.94 -11.11
N ILE A 182 -15.63 -10.68 -11.00
CA ILE A 182 -15.07 -10.13 -9.76
C ILE A 182 -16.19 -9.38 -9.01
N ARG A 183 -16.22 -9.52 -7.69
CA ARG A 183 -17.23 -8.91 -6.80
C ARG A 183 -16.60 -8.20 -5.61
N GLY A 184 -17.40 -7.44 -4.86
CA GLY A 184 -16.93 -6.73 -3.68
C GLY A 184 -16.02 -5.56 -4.03
N PHE A 185 -14.90 -5.41 -3.33
CA PHE A 185 -13.94 -4.35 -3.60
C PHE A 185 -12.96 -4.74 -4.71
N CYS A 186 -12.59 -3.77 -5.54
CA CYS A 186 -11.52 -3.88 -6.53
C CYS A 186 -10.90 -2.50 -6.77
N HIS A 187 -9.63 -2.33 -6.44
CA HIS A 187 -8.93 -1.03 -6.45
C HIS A 187 -7.75 -1.05 -7.42
N LEU A 188 -7.94 -0.47 -8.61
CA LEU A 188 -6.97 -0.57 -9.70
C LEU A 188 -5.84 0.46 -9.58
N SER A 189 -4.57 0.08 -9.68
CA SER A 189 -3.43 1.01 -9.62
C SER A 189 -3.07 1.68 -10.95
N THR A 190 -3.97 1.67 -11.95
CA THR A 190 -3.70 2.28 -13.26
C THR A 190 -3.26 3.75 -13.15
N GLY A 191 -2.07 4.06 -13.68
CA GLY A 191 -1.41 5.36 -13.60
C GLY A 191 -0.34 5.46 -12.49
N GLN A 192 -0.23 4.46 -11.60
CA GLN A 192 0.73 4.41 -10.50
C GLN A 192 1.80 3.33 -10.71
N GLU A 193 1.96 2.81 -11.92
CA GLU A 193 2.84 1.68 -12.22
C GLU A 193 4.31 1.97 -11.86
N ALA A 194 4.76 3.21 -12.11
CA ALA A 194 6.12 3.64 -11.81
C ALA A 194 6.47 3.52 -10.32
N VAL A 195 5.50 3.66 -9.41
CA VAL A 195 5.74 3.52 -7.97
C VAL A 195 6.08 2.07 -7.63
N ALA A 196 5.23 1.13 -8.06
CA ALA A 196 5.43 -0.30 -7.79
C ALA A 196 6.70 -0.84 -8.49
N ALA A 197 6.88 -0.53 -9.78
CA ALA A 197 8.04 -0.98 -10.54
C ALA A 197 9.34 -0.33 -10.04
N GLY A 198 9.33 0.99 -9.79
CA GLY A 198 10.52 1.71 -9.34
C GLY A 198 10.98 1.26 -7.95
N ILE A 199 10.05 0.96 -7.03
CA ILE A 199 10.37 0.37 -5.74
C ILE A 199 11.01 -1.01 -5.92
N GLU A 200 10.40 -1.89 -6.73
CA GLU A 200 10.86 -3.27 -6.87
C GLU A 200 12.27 -3.36 -7.48
N HIS A 201 12.55 -2.54 -8.49
CA HIS A 201 13.88 -2.47 -9.13
C HIS A 201 14.96 -1.81 -8.25
N ALA A 202 14.60 -1.31 -7.07
CA ALA A 202 15.53 -0.70 -6.12
C ALA A 202 15.80 -1.54 -4.87
N ILE A 203 15.05 -2.64 -4.66
CA ILE A 203 15.14 -3.49 -3.48
C ILE A 203 15.44 -4.94 -3.86
N GLU A 204 15.80 -5.77 -2.88
CA GLU A 204 15.87 -7.21 -3.09
C GLU A 204 14.57 -7.92 -2.64
N LYS A 205 14.37 -9.16 -3.10
CA LYS A 205 13.25 -10.00 -2.62
C LYS A 205 13.30 -10.28 -1.12
N THR A 206 14.48 -10.15 -0.50
CA THR A 206 14.66 -10.30 0.95
C THR A 206 14.21 -9.08 1.74
N ASP A 207 14.11 -7.90 1.12
CA ASP A 207 13.51 -6.71 1.74
C ASP A 207 12.00 -6.90 1.92
N HIS A 208 11.38 -5.98 2.66
CA HIS A 208 9.99 -6.13 3.06
C HIS A 208 9.13 -4.97 2.57
N LEU A 209 7.93 -5.28 2.11
CA LEU A 209 6.96 -4.29 1.65
C LEU A 209 5.60 -4.57 2.25
N ILE A 210 4.91 -3.53 2.70
CA ILE A 210 3.51 -3.59 3.13
C ILE A 210 2.75 -2.38 2.60
N THR A 211 1.51 -2.56 2.14
CA THR A 211 0.68 -1.48 1.59
C THR A 211 -0.80 -1.65 1.95
N ALA A 212 -1.62 -0.70 1.51
CA ALA A 212 -3.07 -0.73 1.65
C ALA A 212 -3.73 -1.62 0.59
N TYR A 213 -5.04 -1.50 0.39
CA TYR A 213 -5.83 -2.33 -0.53
C TYR A 213 -5.61 -2.10 -2.04
N ARG A 214 -4.82 -1.10 -2.45
CA ARG A 214 -4.48 -0.86 -3.86
C ARG A 214 -3.17 -1.59 -4.20
N CYS A 215 -3.20 -2.91 -4.12
CA CYS A 215 -1.98 -3.70 -3.99
C CYS A 215 -1.65 -4.62 -5.18
N HIS A 216 -2.46 -4.68 -6.24
CA HIS A 216 -2.24 -5.69 -7.29
C HIS A 216 -0.87 -5.54 -7.98
N GLY A 217 -0.47 -4.31 -8.33
CA GLY A 217 0.85 -4.04 -8.89
C GLY A 217 2.00 -4.48 -7.96
N PHE A 218 1.90 -4.17 -6.66
CA PHE A 218 2.87 -4.63 -5.66
C PHE A 218 2.87 -6.16 -5.51
N ALA A 219 1.70 -6.79 -5.46
CA ALA A 219 1.60 -8.25 -5.37
C ALA A 219 2.29 -8.92 -6.57
N MET A 220 2.12 -8.38 -7.78
CA MET A 220 2.79 -8.86 -8.99
C MET A 220 4.30 -8.69 -8.89
N MET A 221 4.77 -7.48 -8.55
CA MET A 221 6.19 -7.19 -8.40
C MET A 221 6.84 -8.04 -7.30
N ARG A 222 6.10 -8.38 -6.24
CA ARG A 222 6.58 -9.19 -5.11
C ARG A 222 6.38 -10.71 -5.28
N GLY A 223 6.29 -11.19 -6.53
CA GLY A 223 6.33 -12.61 -6.86
C GLY A 223 4.97 -13.28 -7.03
N GLY A 224 3.87 -12.54 -6.91
CA GLY A 224 2.56 -13.02 -7.35
C GLY A 224 2.52 -13.14 -8.87
N THR A 225 2.15 -14.31 -9.39
CA THR A 225 1.88 -14.45 -10.82
C THR A 225 0.55 -13.79 -11.17
N VAL A 226 0.40 -13.30 -12.40
CA VAL A 226 -0.86 -12.73 -12.89
C VAL A 226 -2.00 -13.71 -12.68
N ARG A 227 -1.80 -15.01 -12.98
CA ARG A 227 -2.85 -16.02 -12.76
C ARG A 227 -3.26 -16.15 -11.29
N SER A 228 -2.32 -16.04 -10.34
CA SER A 228 -2.63 -16.15 -8.91
C SER A 228 -3.39 -14.92 -8.39
N ILE A 229 -3.06 -13.73 -8.90
CA ILE A 229 -3.72 -12.47 -8.53
C ILE A 229 -5.12 -12.41 -9.12
N ILE A 230 -5.27 -12.67 -10.42
CA ILE A 230 -6.57 -12.71 -11.09
C ILE A 230 -7.42 -13.85 -10.53
N GLY A 231 -6.81 -15.01 -10.27
CA GLY A 231 -7.48 -16.14 -9.61
C GLY A 231 -8.06 -15.74 -8.24
N GLU A 232 -7.32 -14.97 -7.44
CA GLU A 232 -7.80 -14.45 -6.16
C GLU A 232 -8.96 -13.46 -6.33
N LEU A 233 -8.85 -12.54 -7.29
CA LEU A 233 -9.94 -11.60 -7.61
C LEU A 233 -11.22 -12.32 -8.06
N LEU A 234 -11.07 -13.43 -8.77
CA LEU A 234 -12.15 -14.31 -9.21
C LEU A 234 -12.64 -15.27 -8.11
N GLY A 235 -12.02 -15.26 -6.93
CA GLY A 235 -12.35 -16.16 -5.81
C GLY A 235 -12.09 -17.63 -6.12
N ARG A 236 -10.96 -17.95 -6.77
CA ARG A 236 -10.58 -19.30 -7.19
C ARG A 236 -9.65 -19.97 -6.19
N ARG A 237 -9.66 -21.30 -6.13
CA ARG A 237 -8.80 -22.08 -5.22
C ARG A 237 -7.31 -21.88 -5.51
N GLY A 238 -6.96 -21.68 -6.78
CA GLY A 238 -5.58 -21.37 -7.20
C GLY A 238 -5.19 -19.89 -7.03
N GLY A 239 -6.04 -19.08 -6.42
CA GLY A 239 -5.72 -17.69 -6.07
C GLY A 239 -4.58 -17.62 -5.05
N ILE A 240 -3.89 -16.48 -4.99
CA ILE A 240 -2.73 -16.27 -4.11
C ILE A 240 -3.05 -16.44 -2.61
N ALA A 241 -4.32 -16.26 -2.22
CA ALA A 241 -4.84 -16.53 -0.87
C ALA A 241 -5.99 -17.55 -0.91
N TYR A 242 -5.94 -18.47 -1.88
CA TYR A 242 -6.89 -19.57 -2.07
C TYR A 242 -8.36 -19.14 -2.22
N GLY A 243 -8.61 -17.91 -2.68
CA GLY A 243 -9.94 -17.33 -2.84
C GLY A 243 -10.56 -16.80 -1.54
N LYS A 244 -9.78 -16.70 -0.45
CA LYS A 244 -10.23 -16.22 0.87
C LYS A 244 -10.08 -14.71 1.05
N GLY A 245 -9.11 -14.11 0.37
CA GLY A 245 -8.72 -12.71 0.58
C GLY A 245 -9.40 -11.72 -0.36
N GLY A 246 -9.57 -12.09 -1.62
CA GLY A 246 -10.03 -11.19 -2.69
C GLY A 246 -9.04 -10.06 -2.99
N SER A 247 -9.54 -8.96 -3.55
CA SER A 247 -8.70 -7.83 -4.04
C SER A 247 -7.79 -7.22 -3.00
N MET A 248 -8.25 -7.12 -1.76
CA MET A 248 -7.57 -6.32 -0.75
C MET A 248 -6.51 -7.09 0.03
N HIS A 249 -6.49 -8.43 -0.04
CA HIS A 249 -5.73 -9.28 0.89
C HIS A 249 -4.93 -10.33 0.13
N MET A 250 -3.82 -9.90 -0.47
CA MET A 250 -2.87 -10.75 -1.21
C MET A 250 -1.54 -10.69 -0.49
N PHE A 251 -0.87 -11.83 -0.26
CA PHE A 251 0.38 -11.91 0.49
C PHE A 251 1.40 -12.77 -0.27
N SER A 252 2.68 -12.45 -0.12
CA SER A 252 3.78 -13.30 -0.62
C SER A 252 5.01 -13.12 0.27
N THR A 253 6.06 -13.92 0.04
CA THR A 253 7.32 -13.77 0.78
C THR A 253 7.88 -12.36 0.59
N GLY A 254 8.13 -11.66 1.70
CA GLY A 254 8.61 -10.28 1.67
C GLY A 254 7.53 -9.25 1.27
N PHE A 255 6.27 -9.65 1.13
CA PHE A 255 5.13 -8.76 0.92
C PHE A 255 4.00 -9.08 1.91
N TYR A 256 3.86 -8.22 2.92
CA TYR A 256 2.90 -8.37 4.02
C TYR A 256 1.51 -7.82 3.66
N GLY A 257 1.29 -7.74 2.36
CA GLY A 257 0.01 -7.72 1.72
C GLY A 257 -0.66 -6.38 1.56
N GLY A 258 -1.84 -6.48 0.97
CA GLY A 258 -2.83 -5.42 0.97
C GLY A 258 -3.62 -5.43 2.28
N ASN A 259 -3.85 -4.23 2.81
CA ASN A 259 -4.53 -4.04 4.07
C ASN A 259 -5.77 -3.15 3.88
N GLY A 260 -6.93 -3.66 4.30
CA GLY A 260 -8.23 -3.01 4.11
C GLY A 260 -8.50 -1.86 5.09
N ILE A 261 -7.86 -1.87 6.26
CA ILE A 261 -8.05 -0.84 7.29
C ILE A 261 -7.05 0.29 7.07
N VAL A 262 -7.58 1.46 6.72
CA VAL A 262 -6.77 2.64 6.34
C VAL A 262 -5.81 3.04 7.45
N GLY A 263 -4.50 2.97 7.17
CA GLY A 263 -3.42 3.37 8.08
C GLY A 263 -2.91 2.27 8.99
N ALA A 264 -3.62 1.14 9.12
CA ALA A 264 -3.24 0.05 10.02
C ALA A 264 -1.94 -0.65 9.60
N GLN A 265 -1.62 -0.63 8.31
CA GLN A 265 -0.39 -1.21 7.78
C GLN A 265 0.86 -0.41 8.16
N VAL A 266 0.73 0.85 8.55
CA VAL A 266 1.89 1.71 8.84
C VAL A 266 2.59 1.28 10.15
N PRO A 267 1.88 1.11 11.29
CA PRO A 267 2.47 0.52 12.49
C PRO A 267 3.00 -0.91 12.25
N VAL A 268 2.30 -1.73 11.46
CA VAL A 268 2.75 -3.10 11.14
C VAL A 268 4.07 -3.07 10.36
N GLY A 269 4.20 -2.16 9.38
CA GLY A 269 5.45 -1.93 8.66
C GLY A 269 6.59 -1.49 9.57
N ALA A 270 6.33 -0.59 10.52
CA ALA A 270 7.33 -0.23 11.54
C ALA A 270 7.72 -1.44 12.41
N GLY A 271 6.77 -2.31 12.76
CA GLY A 271 7.04 -3.57 13.49
C GLY A 271 7.88 -4.56 12.69
N ILE A 272 7.68 -4.68 11.38
CA ILE A 272 8.51 -5.51 10.49
C ILE A 272 9.94 -4.96 10.43
N GLY A 273 10.09 -3.63 10.28
CA GLY A 273 11.40 -2.98 10.33
C GLY A 273 12.10 -3.19 11.68
N PHE A 274 11.35 -3.11 12.79
CA PHE A 274 11.86 -3.40 14.12
C PHE A 274 12.33 -4.85 14.23
N ALA A 275 11.59 -5.81 13.68
CA ALA A 275 11.98 -7.22 13.68
C ALA A 275 13.29 -7.45 12.92
N ASN A 276 13.53 -6.76 11.80
CA ASN A 276 14.81 -6.84 11.09
C ASN A 276 15.97 -6.32 11.93
N MET A 277 15.79 -5.16 12.55
CA MET A 277 16.76 -4.58 13.47
C MET A 277 17.04 -5.52 14.65
N TYR A 278 15.99 -6.06 15.29
CA TYR A 278 16.08 -6.97 16.43
C TYR A 278 16.82 -8.27 16.10
N LEU A 279 16.61 -8.80 14.88
CA LEU A 279 17.25 -10.02 14.39
C LEU A 279 18.61 -9.78 13.72
N GLY A 280 19.10 -8.53 13.66
CA GLY A 280 20.36 -8.17 13.01
C GLY A 280 20.35 -8.42 11.50
N LYS A 281 19.19 -8.33 10.85
CA LYS A 281 19.06 -8.52 9.41
C LYS A 281 19.30 -7.21 8.66
N PRO A 282 20.04 -7.21 7.53
CA PRO A 282 20.37 -5.99 6.78
C PRO A 282 19.23 -5.49 5.88
N ASN A 283 17.99 -5.93 6.13
CA ASN A 283 16.83 -5.66 5.28
C ASN A 283 16.19 -4.31 5.59
N VAL A 284 15.65 -3.67 4.56
CA VAL A 284 14.80 -2.47 4.72
C VAL A 284 13.32 -2.85 4.64
N THR A 285 12.46 -2.09 5.33
CA THR A 285 11.00 -2.21 5.19
C THR A 285 10.41 -0.96 4.56
N LEU A 286 9.60 -1.12 3.52
CA LEU A 286 8.76 -0.06 2.96
C LEU A 286 7.33 -0.21 3.47
N ALA A 287 6.84 0.81 4.17
CA ALA A 287 5.49 0.87 4.73
C ALA A 287 4.67 1.94 4.00
N LEU A 288 3.88 1.51 3.02
CA LEU A 288 3.17 2.39 2.09
C LEU A 288 1.75 2.72 2.58
N TYR A 289 1.31 3.94 2.33
CA TYR A 289 -0.02 4.45 2.67
C TYR A 289 -0.44 5.57 1.71
N GLY A 290 -1.74 5.85 1.58
CA GLY A 290 -2.23 6.93 0.69
C GLY A 290 -2.31 8.30 1.37
N ASP A 291 -2.50 9.36 0.58
CA ASP A 291 -2.69 10.73 1.08
C ASP A 291 -3.85 10.88 2.07
N GLY A 292 -4.95 10.14 1.89
CA GLY A 292 -6.05 10.08 2.87
C GLY A 292 -5.66 9.38 4.17
N ALA A 293 -4.78 8.37 4.11
CA ALA A 293 -4.31 7.64 5.28
C ALA A 293 -3.29 8.43 6.11
N ALA A 294 -2.65 9.44 5.52
CA ALA A 294 -1.66 10.31 6.17
C ALA A 294 -2.24 11.12 7.36
N ASN A 295 -3.56 11.10 7.58
CA ASN A 295 -4.24 11.75 8.68
C ASN A 295 -4.65 10.79 9.82
N GLN A 296 -4.30 9.50 9.73
CA GLN A 296 -4.58 8.52 10.78
C GLN A 296 -3.64 8.71 11.97
N GLY A 297 -4.17 8.71 13.20
CA GLY A 297 -3.37 8.92 14.42
C GLY A 297 -2.22 7.92 14.56
N GLN A 298 -2.50 6.64 14.30
CA GLN A 298 -1.52 5.55 14.38
C GLN A 298 -0.31 5.73 13.41
N VAL A 299 -0.43 6.53 12.36
CA VAL A 299 0.71 6.87 11.48
C VAL A 299 1.73 7.72 12.25
N PHE A 300 1.27 8.71 13.02
CA PHE A 300 2.13 9.57 13.83
C PHE A 300 2.71 8.82 15.04
N GLU A 301 1.94 7.91 15.64
CA GLU A 301 2.45 7.02 16.68
C GLU A 301 3.59 6.13 16.15
N ALA A 302 3.41 5.55 14.95
CA ALA A 302 4.44 4.76 14.29
C ALA A 302 5.68 5.59 13.95
N PHE A 303 5.52 6.83 13.47
CA PHE A 303 6.63 7.75 13.24
C PHE A 303 7.44 8.00 14.51
N ASN A 304 6.76 8.32 15.62
CA ASN A 304 7.42 8.60 16.89
C ASN A 304 8.25 7.39 17.36
N LEU A 305 7.67 6.19 17.37
CA LEU A 305 8.40 4.99 17.80
C LEU A 305 9.53 4.62 16.83
N ALA A 306 9.30 4.72 15.52
CA ALA A 306 10.32 4.44 14.52
C ALA A 306 11.53 5.37 14.66
N LYS A 307 11.31 6.66 14.91
CA LYS A 307 12.42 7.60 15.14
C LYS A 307 13.10 7.34 16.48
N LEU A 308 12.32 7.14 17.55
CA LEU A 308 12.85 6.94 18.90
C LEU A 308 13.77 5.72 18.97
N TRP A 309 13.44 4.65 18.26
CA TRP A 309 14.23 3.41 18.24
C TRP A 309 15.11 3.26 16.99
N ASN A 310 15.14 4.29 16.14
CA ASN A 310 15.94 4.32 14.92
C ASN A 310 15.69 3.11 13.98
N ILE A 311 14.41 2.76 13.83
CA ILE A 311 13.97 1.59 13.05
C ILE A 311 14.26 1.81 11.55
N PRO A 312 14.82 0.80 10.82
CA PRO A 312 15.09 0.88 9.38
C PRO A 312 13.81 0.71 8.55
N VAL A 313 12.99 1.76 8.49
CA VAL A 313 11.72 1.79 7.75
C VAL A 313 11.57 3.06 6.90
N ILE A 314 11.15 2.88 5.65
CA ILE A 314 10.77 3.96 4.75
C ILE A 314 9.24 4.03 4.74
N PHE A 315 8.70 5.12 5.26
CA PHE A 315 7.26 5.38 5.25
C PHE A 315 6.87 6.09 3.96
N GLY A 316 6.15 5.43 3.05
CA GLY A 316 5.83 5.96 1.73
C GLY A 316 4.38 6.42 1.58
N CYS A 317 4.16 7.73 1.44
CA CYS A 317 2.85 8.29 1.09
C CYS A 317 2.66 8.29 -0.44
N GLU A 318 1.78 7.45 -0.96
CA GLU A 318 1.33 7.47 -2.36
C GLU A 318 0.28 8.58 -2.55
N ASN A 319 0.75 9.79 -2.86
CA ASN A 319 -0.09 10.97 -3.05
C ASN A 319 -0.69 11.00 -4.45
N ASN A 320 -1.83 10.31 -4.61
CA ASN A 320 -2.63 10.33 -5.84
C ASN A 320 -3.70 11.44 -5.87
N LYS A 321 -3.56 12.44 -4.99
CA LYS A 321 -4.37 13.66 -4.85
C LYS A 321 -5.75 13.51 -4.20
N TYR A 322 -6.26 12.29 -4.05
CA TYR A 322 -7.63 12.05 -3.58
C TYR A 322 -7.76 10.83 -2.66
N GLY A 323 -8.07 11.08 -1.39
CA GLY A 323 -8.58 10.08 -0.44
C GLY A 323 -10.04 9.75 -0.70
N MET A 324 -10.30 8.62 -1.38
CA MET A 324 -11.62 8.28 -1.93
C MET A 324 -12.14 9.38 -2.86
N GLY A 325 -13.05 10.23 -2.39
CA GLY A 325 -13.59 11.39 -3.14
C GLY A 325 -13.19 12.75 -2.56
N THR A 326 -12.34 12.78 -1.53
CA THR A 326 -11.90 14.03 -0.88
C THR A 326 -10.52 14.40 -1.38
N SER A 327 -10.37 15.59 -1.97
CA SER A 327 -9.07 16.10 -2.42
C SER A 327 -8.12 16.32 -1.23
N ALA A 328 -6.82 16.17 -1.45
CA ALA A 328 -5.79 16.40 -0.45
C ALA A 328 -5.93 17.74 0.30
N SER A 329 -6.25 18.83 -0.42
CA SER A 329 -6.45 20.16 0.15
C SER A 329 -7.68 20.30 1.07
N ARG A 330 -8.63 19.37 0.97
CA ARG A 330 -9.85 19.33 1.79
C ARG A 330 -9.74 18.36 2.96
N SER A 331 -8.79 17.44 2.93
CA SER A 331 -8.57 16.46 4.00
C SER A 331 -7.36 16.79 4.88
N SER A 332 -6.39 17.55 4.38
CA SER A 332 -5.12 17.81 5.06
C SER A 332 -4.82 19.31 5.14
N ALA A 333 -4.60 19.82 6.35
CA ALA A 333 -4.15 21.20 6.55
C ALA A 333 -2.74 21.46 5.97
N MET A 334 -1.92 20.41 5.89
CA MET A 334 -0.61 20.41 5.26
C MET A 334 -0.54 19.29 4.23
N THR A 335 -0.48 19.65 2.95
CA THR A 335 -0.44 18.72 1.80
C THR A 335 0.98 18.37 1.33
N GLU A 336 2.00 18.82 2.07
CA GLU A 336 3.39 18.40 1.90
C GLU A 336 3.63 17.18 2.78
N TYR A 337 3.26 16.00 2.27
CA TYR A 337 3.18 14.77 3.07
C TYR A 337 4.57 14.29 3.51
N TYR A 338 5.60 14.53 2.72
CA TYR A 338 7.00 14.21 3.05
C TYR A 338 7.50 14.91 4.34
N LYS A 339 6.88 16.02 4.75
CA LYS A 339 7.22 16.75 5.99
C LYS A 339 6.42 16.31 7.21
N ARG A 340 5.40 15.46 7.04
CA ARG A 340 4.48 15.10 8.14
C ARG A 340 5.14 14.24 9.21
N GLY A 341 6.31 13.68 8.92
CA GLY A 341 7.19 13.04 9.90
C GLY A 341 7.80 13.99 10.93
N GLN A 342 7.72 15.31 10.72
CA GLN A 342 8.28 16.36 11.59
C GLN A 342 9.79 16.18 11.82
N TYR A 343 10.20 15.46 12.86
CA TYR A 343 11.60 15.18 13.17
C TYR A 343 12.19 14.00 12.36
N ILE A 344 11.40 13.38 11.48
CA ILE A 344 11.88 12.38 10.53
C ILE A 344 12.18 13.07 9.20
N PRO A 345 13.40 12.92 8.65
CA PRO A 345 13.72 13.45 7.33
C PRO A 345 12.81 12.86 6.26
N GLY A 346 12.52 13.65 5.23
CA GLY A 346 11.58 13.23 4.20
C GLY A 346 11.87 13.74 2.81
N LEU A 347 11.44 12.95 1.83
CA LEU A 347 11.73 13.16 0.42
C LEU A 347 10.44 13.12 -0.38
N LYS A 348 10.14 14.20 -1.09
CA LYS A 348 9.10 14.22 -2.12
C LYS A 348 9.70 13.78 -3.44
N ILE A 349 9.00 12.91 -4.14
CA ILE A 349 9.51 12.16 -5.29
C ILE A 349 8.49 12.30 -6.43
N ASN A 350 8.98 12.53 -7.65
CA ASN A 350 8.16 12.39 -8.85
C ASN A 350 7.77 10.91 -9.04
N GLY A 351 6.57 10.55 -8.59
CA GLY A 351 6.05 9.18 -8.65
C GLY A 351 5.53 8.76 -10.02
N MET A 352 5.70 9.60 -11.05
CA MET A 352 5.41 9.27 -12.45
C MET A 352 6.66 8.91 -13.23
N ASP A 353 7.86 9.22 -12.73
CA ASP A 353 9.16 8.83 -13.30
C ASP A 353 9.71 7.62 -12.52
N VAL A 354 9.74 6.45 -13.17
CA VAL A 354 10.18 5.19 -12.55
C VAL A 354 11.65 5.24 -12.10
N LEU A 355 12.50 6.02 -12.78
CA LEU A 355 13.92 6.15 -12.44
C LEU A 355 14.10 7.05 -11.21
N ALA A 356 13.28 8.09 -11.06
CA ALA A 356 13.24 8.90 -9.85
C ALA A 356 12.81 8.08 -8.63
N VAL A 357 11.78 7.24 -8.78
CA VAL A 357 11.33 6.32 -7.73
C VAL A 357 12.45 5.34 -7.35
N LYS A 358 13.10 4.72 -8.35
CA LYS A 358 14.21 3.77 -8.12
C LYS A 358 15.35 4.42 -7.36
N ALA A 359 15.84 5.58 -7.81
CA ALA A 359 16.94 6.28 -7.17
C ALA A 359 16.62 6.71 -5.73
N ALA A 360 15.40 7.21 -5.48
CA ALA A 360 14.97 7.55 -4.13
C ALA A 360 14.95 6.34 -3.19
N VAL A 361 14.49 5.18 -3.67
CA VAL A 361 14.41 3.96 -2.86
C VAL A 361 15.81 3.37 -2.62
N GLN A 362 16.71 3.39 -3.62
CA GLN A 362 18.11 3.00 -3.44
C GLN A 362 18.80 3.87 -2.37
N TYR A 363 18.58 5.19 -2.42
CA TYR A 363 19.07 6.12 -1.40
C TYR A 363 18.51 5.78 -0.01
N GLY A 364 17.18 5.61 0.09
CA GLY A 364 16.53 5.36 1.38
C GLY A 364 16.91 4.02 2.00
N LYS A 365 17.13 3.01 1.15
CA LYS A 365 17.66 1.72 1.56
C LYS A 365 19.06 1.84 2.12
N GLN A 366 19.96 2.54 1.43
CA GLN A 366 21.31 2.78 1.91
C GLN A 366 21.29 3.58 3.22
N TRP A 367 20.46 4.61 3.32
CA TRP A 367 20.22 5.38 4.55
C TRP A 367 19.83 4.50 5.74
N CYS A 368 18.85 3.61 5.56
CA CYS A 368 18.41 2.68 6.59
C CYS A 368 19.51 1.69 6.97
N LYS A 369 20.25 1.18 5.98
CA LYS A 369 21.37 0.24 6.16
C LYS A 369 22.53 0.87 6.94
N ASP A 370 22.77 2.16 6.76
CA ASP A 370 23.79 2.93 7.49
C ASP A 370 23.36 3.27 8.94
N GLY A 371 22.15 2.86 9.34
CA GLY A 371 21.65 3.07 10.70
C GLY A 371 21.21 4.52 10.96
N ASN A 372 20.79 5.26 9.93
CA ASN A 372 20.27 6.62 10.09
C ASN A 372 18.78 6.67 10.47
N GLY A 373 18.14 5.50 10.63
CA GLY A 373 16.76 5.36 11.06
C GLY A 373 15.73 5.57 9.95
N PRO A 374 14.51 6.00 10.29
CA PRO A 374 13.41 6.05 9.33
C PRO A 374 13.48 7.26 8.39
N LEU A 375 12.75 7.16 7.27
CA LEU A 375 12.49 8.24 6.32
C LEU A 375 10.98 8.36 6.02
N VAL A 376 10.51 9.55 5.66
CA VAL A 376 9.15 9.78 5.15
C VAL A 376 9.17 10.20 3.69
N TYR A 377 8.68 9.34 2.81
CA TYR A 377 8.60 9.60 1.37
C TYR A 377 7.20 10.06 0.96
N GLU A 378 7.13 10.94 -0.03
CA GLU A 378 5.89 11.28 -0.75
C GLU A 378 6.08 11.00 -2.24
N TYR A 379 5.42 9.96 -2.74
CA TYR A 379 5.35 9.66 -4.17
C TYR A 379 4.21 10.47 -4.78
N VAL A 380 4.56 11.51 -5.53
CA VAL A 380 3.59 12.34 -6.25
C VAL A 380 3.15 11.59 -7.50
N THR A 381 1.97 10.98 -7.45
CA THR A 381 1.47 10.10 -8.51
C THR A 381 0.00 10.38 -8.85
N TYR A 382 -0.65 9.55 -9.65
CA TYR A 382 -2.05 9.72 -10.02
C TYR A 382 -2.74 8.40 -10.38
N ARG A 383 -3.99 8.21 -9.94
CA ARG A 383 -4.86 7.10 -10.41
C ARG A 383 -5.80 7.56 -11.50
N TYR A 384 -5.84 6.83 -12.62
CA TYR A 384 -6.77 7.14 -13.70
C TYR A 384 -8.20 6.69 -13.40
N GLY A 385 -8.36 5.52 -12.78
CA GLY A 385 -9.67 5.04 -12.30
C GLY A 385 -10.17 5.82 -11.08
N GLY A 386 -11.46 5.65 -10.76
CA GLY A 386 -12.04 6.10 -9.50
C GLY A 386 -11.42 5.41 -8.29
N HIS A 387 -11.99 5.62 -7.10
CA HIS A 387 -11.42 5.08 -5.87
C HIS A 387 -11.34 3.55 -5.94
N SER A 388 -12.46 2.94 -6.28
CA SER A 388 -12.68 1.52 -6.53
C SER A 388 -13.61 1.36 -7.74
N MET A 389 -13.89 0.12 -8.15
CA MET A 389 -14.83 -0.15 -9.25
C MET A 389 -16.28 0.34 -9.01
N SER A 390 -16.67 0.64 -7.77
CA SER A 390 -18.00 1.23 -7.48
C SER A 390 -18.03 2.76 -7.58
N ASP A 391 -16.88 3.40 -7.76
CA ASP A 391 -16.74 4.85 -7.86
C ASP A 391 -16.33 5.23 -9.29
N PRO A 392 -17.18 5.93 -10.07
CA PRO A 392 -16.83 6.43 -11.39
C PRO A 392 -15.73 7.51 -11.38
N GLY A 393 -15.50 8.18 -10.24
CA GLY A 393 -14.46 9.18 -10.07
C GLY A 393 -14.69 10.52 -10.76
N THR A 394 -15.94 10.83 -11.14
CA THR A 394 -16.32 12.05 -11.89
C THR A 394 -17.03 13.11 -11.05
N THR A 395 -17.37 12.82 -9.79
CA THR A 395 -18.13 13.75 -8.92
C THR A 395 -17.24 14.74 -8.17
N TYR A 396 -15.93 14.49 -8.12
CA TYR A 396 -14.97 15.26 -7.30
C TYR A 396 -13.72 15.70 -8.08
N ARG A 397 -13.66 15.41 -9.39
CA ARG A 397 -12.61 15.83 -10.33
C ARG A 397 -13.12 15.72 -11.76
N THR A 398 -12.48 16.43 -12.69
CA THR A 398 -12.94 16.50 -14.08
C THR A 398 -12.35 15.40 -14.95
N ARG A 399 -12.99 15.09 -16.08
CA ARG A 399 -12.45 14.12 -17.06
C ARG A 399 -11.21 14.68 -17.75
N GLU A 400 -11.18 15.99 -17.93
CA GLU A 400 -10.07 16.75 -18.54
C GLU A 400 -8.80 16.66 -17.68
N GLU A 401 -8.93 16.70 -16.35
CA GLU A 401 -7.80 16.50 -15.44
C GLU A 401 -7.17 15.11 -15.64
N ILE A 402 -8.01 14.07 -15.66
CA ILE A 402 -7.57 12.68 -15.86
C ILE A 402 -6.95 12.50 -17.24
N GLN A 403 -7.60 13.03 -18.28
CA GLN A 403 -7.11 12.95 -19.65
C GLN A 403 -5.76 13.65 -19.79
N ARG A 404 -5.62 14.86 -19.24
CA ARG A 404 -4.34 15.59 -19.22
C ARG A 404 -3.26 14.78 -18.54
N MET A 405 -3.52 14.26 -17.33
CA MET A 405 -2.55 13.42 -16.62
C MET A 405 -2.12 12.21 -17.47
N ARG A 406 -3.07 11.52 -18.10
CA ARG A 406 -2.77 10.36 -18.95
C ARG A 406 -2.02 10.73 -20.23
N SER A 407 -2.31 11.88 -20.85
CA SER A 407 -1.70 12.25 -22.12
C SER A 407 -0.32 12.85 -21.98
N THR A 408 -0.02 13.52 -20.85
CA THR A 408 1.26 14.24 -20.67
C THR A 408 2.20 13.57 -19.68
N ASN A 409 1.68 12.78 -18.73
CA ASN A 409 2.43 12.33 -17.56
C ASN A 409 2.37 10.81 -17.36
N ASP A 410 1.91 10.02 -18.35
CA ASP A 410 1.79 8.57 -18.18
C ASP A 410 3.17 7.90 -18.00
N PRO A 411 3.36 7.06 -16.97
CA PRO A 411 4.68 6.53 -16.63
C PRO A 411 5.24 5.58 -17.70
N ILE A 412 4.36 4.84 -18.38
CA ILE A 412 4.74 3.91 -19.45
C ILE A 412 5.13 4.69 -20.70
N ALA A 413 4.31 5.68 -21.08
CA ALA A 413 4.60 6.55 -22.21
C ALA A 413 5.90 7.35 -22.01
N GLY A 414 6.12 7.88 -20.79
CA GLY A 414 7.32 8.64 -20.45
C GLY A 414 8.59 7.81 -20.57
N LEU A 415 8.60 6.60 -19.98
CA LEU A 415 9.74 5.69 -20.12
C LEU A 415 9.95 5.25 -21.58
N LYS A 416 8.87 4.93 -22.32
CA LYS A 416 8.95 4.59 -23.76
C LYS A 416 9.67 5.69 -24.54
N GLN A 417 9.28 6.95 -24.33
CA GLN A 417 9.88 8.09 -25.00
C GLN A 417 11.37 8.15 -24.73
N LYS A 418 11.80 7.99 -23.47
CA LYS A 418 13.22 8.00 -23.09
C LYS A 418 14.04 6.86 -23.65
N ILE A 419 13.49 5.64 -23.65
CA ILE A 419 14.17 4.50 -24.25
C ILE A 419 14.47 4.75 -25.74
N ILE A 420 13.54 5.36 -26.47
CA ILE A 420 13.71 5.69 -27.89
C ILE A 420 14.71 6.85 -28.06
N GLU A 421 14.53 7.94 -27.31
CA GLU A 421 15.40 9.12 -27.38
C GLU A 421 16.88 8.77 -27.11
N TRP A 422 17.14 7.92 -26.11
CA TRP A 422 18.50 7.52 -25.74
C TRP A 422 19.07 6.42 -26.65
N GLY A 423 18.29 5.90 -27.61
CA GLY A 423 18.73 4.79 -28.47
C GLY A 423 18.90 3.47 -27.73
N VAL A 424 18.21 3.28 -26.60
CA VAL A 424 18.22 2.04 -25.80
C VAL A 424 17.48 0.92 -26.55
N ALA A 425 16.39 1.26 -27.25
CA ALA A 425 15.66 0.34 -28.11
C ALA A 425 14.96 1.12 -29.23
N GLU A 426 14.81 0.48 -30.38
CA GLU A 426 14.01 1.01 -31.48
C GLU A 426 12.51 0.86 -31.18
N GLU A 427 11.66 1.68 -31.81
CA GLU A 427 10.22 1.63 -31.55
C GLU A 427 9.61 0.25 -31.84
N GLU A 428 10.06 -0.42 -32.91
CA GLU A 428 9.59 -1.77 -33.25
C GLU A 428 9.99 -2.83 -32.22
N GLU A 429 11.12 -2.65 -31.53
CA GLU A 429 11.51 -3.53 -30.43
C GLU A 429 10.60 -3.32 -29.22
N LEU A 430 10.31 -2.06 -28.85
CA LEU A 430 9.37 -1.77 -27.76
C LEU A 430 7.94 -2.23 -28.06
N LYS A 431 7.50 -2.17 -29.31
CA LYS A 431 6.20 -2.75 -29.72
C LYS A 431 6.16 -4.26 -29.51
N LYS A 432 7.28 -4.97 -29.72
CA LYS A 432 7.37 -6.42 -29.43
C LYS A 432 7.26 -6.68 -27.93
N ILE A 433 7.99 -5.92 -27.11
CA ILE A 433 7.92 -6.04 -25.63
C ILE A 433 6.51 -5.75 -25.11
N ASP A 434 5.85 -4.70 -25.62
CA ASP A 434 4.46 -4.38 -25.26
C ASP A 434 3.50 -5.53 -25.63
N LYS A 435 3.64 -6.08 -26.84
CA LYS A 435 2.84 -7.22 -27.28
C LYS A 435 3.10 -8.46 -26.43
N GLU A 436 4.36 -8.74 -26.11
CA GLU A 436 4.76 -9.87 -25.27
C GLU A 436 4.17 -9.77 -23.87
N ALA A 437 4.32 -8.64 -23.19
CA ALA A 437 3.74 -8.39 -21.87
C ALA A 437 2.22 -8.58 -21.89
N ARG A 438 1.54 -8.05 -22.92
CA ARG A 438 0.08 -8.18 -23.05
C ARG A 438 -0.36 -9.61 -23.32
N SER A 439 0.30 -10.32 -24.23
CA SER A 439 0.00 -11.71 -24.53
C SER A 439 0.21 -12.59 -23.30
N HIS A 440 1.32 -12.41 -22.58
CA HIS A 440 1.59 -13.14 -21.36
C HIS A 440 0.49 -12.93 -20.31
N VAL A 441 0.10 -11.67 -20.06
CA VAL A 441 -0.98 -11.35 -19.11
C VAL A 441 -2.31 -11.96 -19.57
N ASP A 442 -2.63 -11.92 -20.87
CA ASP A 442 -3.88 -12.48 -21.39
C ASP A 442 -3.94 -14.01 -21.25
N GLU A 443 -2.82 -14.70 -21.48
CA GLU A 443 -2.67 -16.14 -21.25
C GLU A 443 -2.86 -16.49 -19.77
N GLU A 444 -2.23 -15.73 -18.88
CA GLU A 444 -2.36 -15.90 -17.42
C GLU A 444 -3.78 -15.63 -16.91
N VAL A 445 -4.46 -14.62 -17.46
CA VAL A 445 -5.87 -14.32 -17.17
C VAL A 445 -6.76 -15.46 -17.61
N ALA A 446 -6.58 -15.99 -18.83
CA ALA A 446 -7.35 -17.12 -19.32
C ALA A 446 -7.14 -18.37 -18.45
N ALA A 447 -5.91 -18.62 -18.00
CA ALA A 447 -5.60 -19.69 -17.06
C ALA A 447 -6.32 -19.49 -15.71
N ALA A 448 -6.37 -18.26 -15.19
CA ALA A 448 -7.09 -17.94 -13.96
C ALA A 448 -8.61 -18.13 -14.09
N GLU A 449 -9.21 -17.73 -15.22
CA GLU A 449 -10.64 -17.92 -15.48
C GLU A 449 -11.04 -19.41 -15.55
N ALA A 450 -10.12 -20.27 -15.99
CA ALA A 450 -10.29 -21.72 -16.02
C ALA A 450 -10.07 -22.41 -14.67
N MET A 451 -9.56 -21.71 -13.64
CA MET A 451 -9.33 -22.32 -12.32
C MET A 451 -10.65 -22.72 -11.64
N PRO A 452 -10.65 -23.84 -10.89
CA PRO A 452 -11.82 -24.23 -10.12
C PRO A 452 -12.10 -23.21 -9.00
N VAL A 453 -13.38 -23.04 -8.70
CA VAL A 453 -13.80 -22.39 -7.44
C VAL A 453 -13.41 -23.29 -6.26
N PRO A 454 -13.17 -22.74 -5.05
CA PRO A 454 -12.96 -23.55 -3.86
C PRO A 454 -14.15 -24.46 -3.60
N ASP A 455 -13.89 -25.70 -3.18
CA ASP A 455 -14.95 -26.64 -2.83
C ASP A 455 -15.75 -26.08 -1.64
N PRO A 456 -17.10 -26.10 -1.69
CA PRO A 456 -17.94 -25.52 -0.66
C PRO A 456 -18.08 -26.47 0.54
N THR A 457 -16.96 -26.87 1.14
CA THR A 457 -16.93 -27.79 2.30
C THR A 457 -16.50 -27.08 3.58
N PRO A 458 -16.89 -27.59 4.76
CA PRO A 458 -16.39 -27.08 6.04
C PRO A 458 -14.87 -27.08 6.15
N GLU A 459 -14.18 -28.09 5.61
CA GLU A 459 -12.73 -28.19 5.66
C GLU A 459 -12.07 -26.98 4.97
N VAL A 460 -12.55 -26.64 3.77
CA VAL A 460 -12.05 -25.46 3.04
C VAL A 460 -12.49 -24.17 3.71
N LEU A 461 -13.69 -24.11 4.32
CA LEU A 461 -14.15 -22.91 5.00
C LEU A 461 -13.33 -22.58 6.26
N TYR A 462 -13.02 -23.58 7.08
CA TYR A 462 -12.41 -23.43 8.40
C TYR A 462 -10.89 -23.66 8.43
N GLU A 463 -10.26 -24.04 7.31
CA GLU A 463 -8.80 -24.09 7.21
C GLU A 463 -8.18 -22.70 7.47
N ASP A 464 -6.96 -22.71 8.03
CA ASP A 464 -6.10 -21.54 8.24
C ASP A 464 -6.68 -20.43 9.16
N ILE A 465 -7.72 -20.72 9.97
CA ILE A 465 -8.18 -19.83 11.05
C ILE A 465 -7.13 -19.74 12.17
N TYR A 466 -6.50 -20.86 12.49
CA TYR A 466 -5.38 -20.95 13.42
C TYR A 466 -4.13 -21.41 12.66
N VAL A 467 -2.96 -21.07 13.21
CA VAL A 467 -1.70 -21.63 12.70
C VAL A 467 -1.75 -23.15 12.86
N ARG A 468 -1.32 -23.88 11.84
CA ARG A 468 -1.38 -25.34 11.82
C ARG A 468 -0.75 -25.95 13.08
N GLY A 469 -1.48 -26.83 13.76
CA GLY A 469 -1.11 -27.45 15.02
C GLY A 469 -1.57 -26.71 16.28
N SER A 470 -2.21 -25.54 16.15
CA SER A 470 -2.78 -24.77 17.26
C SER A 470 -4.31 -24.69 17.24
N GLU A 471 -4.95 -25.51 16.41
CA GLU A 471 -6.39 -25.53 16.26
C GLU A 471 -7.10 -26.03 17.54
N PRO A 472 -8.27 -25.47 17.89
CA PRO A 472 -9.12 -26.01 18.95
C PRO A 472 -9.72 -27.34 18.50
N GLN A 473 -10.39 -28.05 19.41
CA GLN A 473 -11.10 -29.29 19.07
C GLN A 473 -12.16 -29.07 17.98
N PHE A 474 -12.91 -27.97 18.06
CA PHE A 474 -13.96 -27.66 17.12
C PHE A 474 -14.17 -26.16 16.95
N LEU A 475 -14.80 -25.79 15.84
CA LEU A 475 -15.40 -24.48 15.60
C LEU A 475 -16.88 -24.62 15.36
N ARG A 476 -17.63 -23.67 15.92
CA ARG A 476 -19.07 -23.57 15.70
C ARG A 476 -19.35 -23.02 14.31
N GLY A 477 -20.29 -23.64 13.61
CA GLY A 477 -20.86 -23.17 12.37
C GLY A 477 -22.01 -22.19 12.58
N ARG A 478 -22.96 -22.17 11.64
CA ARG A 478 -23.99 -21.13 11.59
C ARG A 478 -25.05 -21.31 12.68
N ILE A 479 -25.28 -22.57 13.09
CA ILE A 479 -26.23 -22.95 14.13
C ILE A 479 -25.51 -23.78 15.22
N PRO A 480 -26.02 -23.86 16.47
CA PRO A 480 -25.36 -24.59 17.56
C PRO A 480 -25.01 -26.05 17.24
N GLU A 481 -25.80 -26.70 16.39
CA GLU A 481 -25.68 -28.12 16.03
C GLU A 481 -24.63 -28.36 14.93
N GLU A 482 -24.28 -27.32 14.17
CA GLU A 482 -23.26 -27.38 13.12
C GLU A 482 -21.91 -27.09 13.78
N ASN A 483 -21.09 -28.12 14.02
CA ASN A 483 -19.74 -27.96 14.52
C ASN A 483 -18.75 -28.63 13.57
N PHE A 484 -17.72 -27.90 13.18
CA PHE A 484 -16.59 -28.43 12.44
C PHE A 484 -15.53 -28.90 13.43
N TYR A 485 -15.17 -30.17 13.36
CA TYR A 485 -14.11 -30.75 14.20
C TYR A 485 -12.83 -30.82 13.39
N TYR A 486 -11.75 -30.24 13.92
CA TYR A 486 -10.46 -30.36 13.28
C TYR A 486 -9.97 -31.82 13.33
N PRO A 487 -9.36 -32.33 12.26
CA PRO A 487 -8.79 -33.68 12.29
C PRO A 487 -7.69 -33.73 13.35
N GLN A 488 -7.77 -34.69 14.27
CA GLN A 488 -6.69 -34.93 15.23
C GLN A 488 -5.46 -35.45 14.48
N ARG A 489 -4.46 -34.59 14.28
CA ARG A 489 -3.17 -35.01 13.73
C ARG A 489 -2.23 -35.40 14.87
N PRO A 490 -1.44 -36.49 14.71
CA PRO A 490 -0.35 -36.77 15.64
C PRO A 490 0.62 -35.59 15.68
N LEU A 491 1.07 -35.21 16.88
CA LEU A 491 1.97 -34.07 17.12
C LEU A 491 3.35 -34.17 16.41
N ASP A 492 3.69 -35.32 15.85
CA ASP A 492 5.02 -35.63 15.31
C ASP A 492 5.14 -35.51 13.78
N GLU A 493 4.07 -35.16 13.05
CA GLU A 493 4.19 -34.87 11.63
C GLU A 493 4.71 -33.45 11.42
N THR A 494 6.03 -33.33 11.20
CA THR A 494 6.63 -32.13 10.60
C THR A 494 5.78 -31.70 9.41
N PRO A 495 5.39 -30.42 9.32
CA PRO A 495 4.64 -29.95 8.17
C PRO A 495 5.45 -30.29 6.90
N PRO A 496 4.79 -30.73 5.81
CA PRO A 496 5.47 -30.88 4.54
C PRO A 496 6.17 -29.55 4.24
N PRO A 497 7.41 -29.57 3.72
CA PRO A 497 8.12 -28.34 3.41
C PRO A 497 7.16 -27.45 2.63
N THR A 498 6.93 -26.24 3.16
CA THR A 498 6.26 -25.18 2.41
C THR A 498 6.87 -25.22 1.03
N GLN A 499 6.05 -25.43 -0.01
CA GLN A 499 6.48 -25.18 -1.37
C GLN A 499 6.83 -23.70 -1.41
N THR A 500 8.07 -23.39 -1.08
CA THR A 500 8.75 -22.21 -1.59
C THR A 500 8.80 -22.48 -3.08
N THR A 501 7.78 -22.04 -3.79
CA THR A 501 7.89 -21.84 -5.23
C THR A 501 9.14 -20.98 -5.45
N PRO A 502 10.03 -21.39 -6.38
CA PRO A 502 11.28 -20.69 -6.65
C PRO A 502 11.05 -19.23 -7.05
#